data_AF-A0A520HQ65-F1
#
_entry.id   AF-A0A520HQ65-F1
#
_cell.length_a   1.000
_cell.length_b   1.000
_cell.length_c   1.000
_cell.angle_alpha   90.00
_cell.angle_beta   90.00
_cell.angle_gamma   90.00
#
_symmetry.space_group_name_H-M   'P 1'
#
loop_
_entity.id
_entity.type
_entity.pdbx_description
1 polymer ?
#
loop_
_entity_poly.entity_id
_entity_poly.type
_entity_poly.pdbx_seq_one_letter_code
_entity_poly.pdbx_strand_id
1 'polypeptide(L)'
;ADEVNKAQGYFREIPDSKPGAELLDLAEALIDRKTSAFDPDGFHDRYVDALKGLVERKRKANGKKVIEEKDTGESRGSNVVDLMAALRKSMGDKAPAKSAKKPSAKDTAAKAPAKKPAAKKRA
;
A
#
# COMPACT_ATOMS: atom_id res chain seq x y z
N ALA A 1 -20.18 -34.83 -6.53
CA ALA A 1 -20.40 -34.11 -5.25
C ALA A 1 -19.10 -33.57 -4.64
N ASP A 2 -17.93 -33.77 -5.29
CA ASP A 2 -16.59 -33.42 -4.75
C ASP A 2 -16.14 -31.97 -4.98
N GLU A 3 -17.00 -31.09 -5.47
CA GLU A 3 -16.64 -29.68 -5.75
C GLU A 3 -16.90 -28.75 -4.55
N VAL A 4 -17.61 -29.24 -3.51
CA VAL A 4 -17.98 -28.44 -2.34
C VAL A 4 -16.92 -28.60 -1.25
N ASN A 5 -16.11 -27.55 -1.07
CA ASN A 5 -15.10 -27.49 -0.01
C ASN A 5 -15.66 -26.92 1.29
N LYS A 6 -15.19 -27.44 2.44
CA LYS A 6 -15.57 -26.93 3.76
C LYS A 6 -14.99 -25.53 4.00
N ALA A 7 -15.86 -24.55 4.17
CA ALA A 7 -15.51 -23.14 4.40
C ALA A 7 -14.65 -22.91 5.65
N GLN A 8 -14.85 -23.72 6.70
CA GLN A 8 -14.21 -23.56 8.01
C GLN A 8 -12.68 -23.62 7.96
N GLY A 9 -12.08 -24.19 6.91
CA GLY A 9 -10.63 -24.16 6.71
C GLY A 9 -10.07 -22.80 6.32
N TYR A 10 -10.82 -22.05 5.51
CA TYR A 10 -10.39 -20.77 4.93
C TYR A 10 -10.56 -19.59 5.88
N PHE A 11 -11.53 -19.66 6.80
CA PHE A 11 -11.89 -18.55 7.69
C PHE A 11 -11.38 -18.69 9.12
N ARG A 12 -10.49 -19.67 9.41
CA ARG A 12 -10.02 -19.96 10.80
C ARG A 12 -9.38 -18.76 11.51
N GLU A 13 -8.77 -17.87 10.74
CA GLU A 13 -8.06 -16.70 11.27
C GLU A 13 -8.98 -15.48 11.45
N ILE A 14 -10.22 -15.55 10.95
CA ILE A 14 -11.19 -14.47 11.06
C ILE A 14 -12.04 -14.70 12.31
N PRO A 15 -12.07 -13.77 13.27
CA PRO A 15 -12.91 -13.88 14.45
C PRO A 15 -14.39 -13.70 14.10
N ASP A 16 -15.28 -14.43 14.81
CA ASP A 16 -16.75 -14.33 14.66
C ASP A 16 -17.35 -13.04 15.29
N SER A 17 -16.58 -11.96 15.34
CA SER A 17 -17.01 -10.68 15.92
C SER A 17 -17.72 -9.80 14.89
N LYS A 18 -18.65 -8.98 15.36
CA LYS A 18 -19.29 -7.97 14.50
C LYS A 18 -18.26 -6.89 14.12
N PRO A 19 -18.16 -6.52 12.83
CA PRO A 19 -17.37 -5.37 12.41
C PRO A 19 -17.85 -4.09 13.11
N GLY A 20 -16.93 -3.15 13.34
CA GLY A 20 -17.29 -1.81 13.82
C GLY A 20 -18.06 -1.04 12.75
N ALA A 21 -19.13 -0.33 13.14
CA ALA A 21 -20.01 0.39 12.22
C ALA A 21 -19.24 1.36 11.29
N GLU A 22 -18.33 2.16 11.84
CA GLU A 22 -17.50 3.10 11.08
C GLU A 22 -16.64 2.42 9.99
N LEU A 23 -16.16 1.19 10.23
CA LEU A 23 -15.38 0.44 9.25
C LEU A 23 -16.26 -0.13 8.14
N LEU A 24 -17.50 -0.51 8.49
CA LEU A 24 -18.49 -0.99 7.54
C LEU A 24 -18.91 0.13 6.60
N ASP A 25 -19.26 1.30 7.16
CA ASP A 25 -19.66 2.48 6.38
C ASP A 25 -18.54 2.92 5.40
N LEU A 26 -17.29 2.85 5.85
CA LEU A 26 -16.13 3.12 4.98
C LEU A 26 -16.01 2.10 3.84
N ALA A 27 -16.19 0.81 4.14
CA ALA A 27 -16.12 -0.25 3.14
C ALA A 27 -17.23 -0.09 2.08
N GLU A 28 -18.46 0.22 2.51
CA GLU A 28 -19.59 0.50 1.63
C GLU A 28 -19.30 1.70 0.72
N ALA A 29 -18.83 2.83 1.27
CA ALA A 29 -18.47 4.00 0.47
C ALA A 29 -17.36 3.71 -0.57
N LEU A 30 -16.40 2.84 -0.24
CA LEU A 30 -15.35 2.41 -1.17
C LEU A 30 -15.91 1.52 -2.29
N ILE A 31 -16.85 0.62 -1.97
CA ILE A 31 -17.53 -0.23 -2.94
C ILE A 31 -18.35 0.64 -3.89
N ASP A 32 -19.18 1.54 -3.38
CA ASP A 32 -20.02 2.44 -4.18
C ASP A 32 -19.17 3.27 -5.14
N ARG A 33 -18.06 3.83 -4.65
CA ARG A 33 -17.15 4.61 -5.49
C ARG A 33 -16.45 3.79 -6.59
N LYS A 34 -16.20 2.50 -6.34
CA LYS A 34 -15.52 1.59 -7.27
C LYS A 34 -16.49 0.75 -8.10
N THR A 35 -17.78 0.87 -7.86
CA THR A 35 -18.81 0.16 -8.60
C THR A 35 -18.88 0.71 -10.02
N SER A 36 -18.90 -0.19 -10.99
CA SER A 36 -19.07 0.13 -12.40
C SER A 36 -19.97 -0.92 -13.04
N ALA A 37 -20.50 -0.60 -14.23
CA ALA A 37 -21.15 -1.62 -15.05
C ALA A 37 -20.15 -2.75 -15.35
N PHE A 38 -20.62 -3.99 -15.28
CA PHE A 38 -19.81 -5.14 -15.67
C PHE A 38 -19.69 -5.18 -17.19
N ASP A 39 -18.45 -5.05 -17.68
CA ASP A 39 -18.11 -5.19 -19.09
C ASP A 39 -17.33 -6.50 -19.29
N PRO A 40 -17.95 -7.56 -19.86
CA PRO A 40 -17.28 -8.83 -20.09
C PRO A 40 -16.12 -8.70 -21.08
N ASP A 41 -16.18 -7.74 -22.01
CA ASP A 41 -15.13 -7.54 -23.01
C ASP A 41 -13.85 -6.98 -22.39
N GLY A 42 -13.90 -6.45 -21.15
CA GLY A 42 -12.70 -6.03 -20.41
C GLY A 42 -11.86 -7.18 -19.85
N PHE A 43 -12.39 -8.41 -19.86
CA PHE A 43 -11.71 -9.60 -19.35
C PHE A 43 -11.16 -10.43 -20.50
N HIS A 44 -9.84 -10.55 -20.55
CA HIS A 44 -9.18 -11.32 -21.60
C HIS A 44 -8.24 -12.36 -21.00
N ASP A 45 -8.09 -13.47 -21.71
CA ASP A 45 -7.10 -14.48 -21.40
C ASP A 45 -5.69 -13.96 -21.72
N ARG A 46 -5.09 -13.32 -20.71
CA ARG A 46 -3.73 -12.77 -20.78
C ARG A 46 -2.70 -13.82 -21.19
N TYR A 47 -2.94 -15.10 -20.88
CA TYR A 47 -2.04 -16.19 -21.26
C TYR A 47 -2.14 -16.47 -22.76
N VAL A 48 -3.35 -16.66 -23.29
CA VAL A 48 -3.57 -16.90 -24.72
C VAL A 48 -3.14 -15.69 -25.55
N ASP A 49 -3.43 -14.48 -25.09
CA ASP A 49 -2.98 -13.24 -25.74
C ASP A 49 -1.45 -13.17 -25.82
N ALA A 50 -0.77 -13.43 -24.70
CA ALA A 50 0.68 -13.44 -24.63
C ALA A 50 1.28 -14.54 -25.53
N LEU A 51 0.66 -15.73 -25.57
CA LEU A 51 1.12 -16.84 -26.39
C LEU A 51 0.98 -16.54 -27.89
N LYS A 52 -0.17 -16.00 -28.32
CA LYS A 52 -0.38 -15.56 -29.71
C LYS A 52 0.65 -14.51 -30.10
N GLY A 53 0.87 -13.50 -29.23
CA GLY A 53 1.89 -12.48 -29.44
C GLY A 53 3.30 -13.06 -29.57
N LEU A 54 3.65 -14.04 -28.73
CA LEU A 54 4.94 -14.72 -28.79
C LEU A 54 5.13 -15.50 -30.10
N VAL A 55 4.09 -16.22 -30.53
CA VAL A 55 4.09 -16.97 -31.81
C VAL A 55 4.29 -16.03 -32.99
N GLU A 56 3.57 -14.90 -33.03
CA GLU A 56 3.74 -13.91 -34.11
C GLU A 56 5.14 -13.31 -34.14
N ARG A 57 5.71 -12.97 -32.97
CA ARG A 57 7.09 -12.46 -32.88
C ARG A 57 8.09 -13.49 -33.38
N LYS A 58 7.97 -14.75 -32.98
CA LYS A 58 8.84 -15.83 -33.47
C LYS A 58 8.73 -16.05 -34.98
N ARG A 59 7.50 -15.98 -35.52
CA ARG A 59 7.26 -16.05 -36.97
C ARG A 59 7.94 -14.91 -37.72
N LYS A 60 7.79 -13.66 -37.24
CA LYS A 60 8.44 -12.47 -37.82
C LYS A 60 9.96 -12.49 -37.70
N ALA A 61 10.47 -13.08 -36.61
CA ALA A 61 11.91 -13.17 -36.34
C ALA A 61 12.62 -14.27 -37.16
N ASN A 62 11.92 -15.07 -37.97
CA ASN A 62 12.48 -16.19 -38.75
C ASN A 62 13.41 -17.09 -37.92
N GLY A 63 13.01 -17.40 -36.67
CA GLY A 63 13.79 -18.25 -35.77
C GLY A 63 14.90 -17.55 -34.97
N LYS A 64 15.09 -16.23 -35.09
CA LYS A 64 15.99 -15.47 -34.20
C LYS A 64 15.42 -15.37 -32.79
N LYS A 65 16.29 -15.43 -31.77
CA LYS A 65 15.89 -15.31 -30.35
C LYS A 65 15.21 -13.95 -30.12
N VAL A 66 13.96 -14.00 -29.66
CA VAL A 66 13.21 -12.84 -29.17
C VAL A 66 13.49 -12.74 -27.67
N ILE A 67 14.19 -11.68 -27.24
CA ILE A 67 14.42 -11.37 -25.82
C ILE A 67 13.27 -10.44 -25.40
N GLU A 68 12.47 -10.87 -24.43
CA GLU A 68 11.47 -10.00 -23.81
C GLU A 68 12.13 -9.21 -22.68
N GLU A 69 12.07 -7.89 -22.76
CA GLU A 69 12.26 -7.04 -21.58
C GLU A 69 11.08 -7.31 -20.65
N LYS A 70 11.38 -7.83 -19.45
CA LYS A 70 10.39 -7.91 -18.39
C LYS A 70 9.87 -6.51 -18.13
N ASP A 71 8.56 -6.34 -18.23
CA ASP A 71 7.86 -5.16 -17.75
C ASP A 71 8.17 -5.05 -16.25
N THR A 72 9.13 -4.20 -15.90
CA THR A 72 9.49 -3.92 -14.51
C THR A 72 8.38 -3.03 -13.98
N GLY A 73 7.26 -3.65 -13.61
CA GLY A 73 6.15 -2.96 -12.98
C GLY A 73 6.68 -2.07 -11.88
N GLU A 74 6.55 -0.75 -12.07
CA GLU A 74 7.08 0.25 -11.17
C GLU A 74 6.54 -0.04 -9.77
N SER A 75 7.44 -0.40 -8.85
CA SER A 75 7.11 -0.60 -7.44
C SER A 75 6.69 0.74 -6.86
N ARG A 76 5.38 1.02 -6.85
CA ARG A 76 4.82 2.18 -6.17
C ARG A 76 5.11 2.04 -4.68
N GLY A 77 6.02 2.87 -4.18
CA GLY A 77 6.43 2.86 -2.78
C GLY A 77 5.23 3.00 -1.83
N SER A 78 5.28 2.27 -0.71
CA SER A 78 4.27 2.32 0.34
C SER A 78 4.36 3.63 1.11
N ASN A 79 3.46 4.57 0.81
CA ASN A 79 3.27 5.76 1.63
C ASN A 79 2.05 5.56 2.53
N VAL A 80 2.23 4.77 3.59
CA VAL A 80 1.23 4.56 4.63
C VAL A 80 1.70 5.30 5.86
N VAL A 81 1.26 6.54 6.04
CA VAL A 81 1.53 7.23 7.32
C VAL A 81 0.26 7.79 7.98
N ASP A 82 -0.81 8.11 7.24
CA ASP A 82 -2.15 8.28 7.84
C ASP A 82 -3.26 8.32 6.78
N LEU A 83 -3.69 7.14 6.30
CA LEU A 83 -4.76 7.05 5.29
C LEU A 83 -6.11 7.55 5.82
N MET A 84 -6.35 7.42 7.14
CA MET A 84 -7.61 7.84 7.77
C MET A 84 -7.73 9.36 7.84
N ALA A 85 -6.68 10.06 8.28
CA ALA A 85 -6.68 11.52 8.28
C ALA A 85 -6.59 12.11 6.86
N ALA A 86 -5.80 11.50 5.97
CA ALA A 86 -5.68 11.95 4.59
C ALA A 86 -7.00 11.82 3.83
N LEU A 87 -7.77 10.77 4.09
CA LEU A 87 -9.07 10.57 3.46
C LEU A 87 -10.14 11.53 4.01
N ARG A 88 -10.22 11.71 5.34
CA ARG A 88 -11.11 12.71 5.97
C ARG A 88 -10.88 14.12 5.42
N LYS A 89 -9.61 14.49 5.22
CA LYS A 89 -9.22 15.78 4.60
C LYS A 89 -9.64 15.91 3.13
N SER A 90 -9.76 14.79 2.41
CA SER A 90 -10.16 14.75 1.00
C SER A 90 -11.68 14.81 0.80
N MET A 91 -12.48 14.42 1.81
CA MET A 91 -13.95 14.33 1.73
C MET A 91 -14.72 15.59 2.16
N GLY A 92 -14.04 16.70 2.49
CA GLY A 92 -14.69 18.02 2.49
C GLY A 92 -14.80 18.77 3.82
N ASP A 93 -14.10 18.39 4.87
CA ASP A 93 -14.01 19.26 6.07
C ASP A 93 -13.04 20.42 5.83
N LYS A 94 -13.58 21.54 5.34
CA LYS A 94 -13.00 22.87 5.60
C LYS A 94 -13.16 23.22 7.09
N ALA A 95 -12.40 22.55 7.96
CA ALA A 95 -12.09 23.13 9.25
C ALA A 95 -11.08 24.27 9.03
N PRO A 96 -11.30 25.47 9.61
CA PRO A 96 -10.44 26.62 9.35
C PRO A 96 -9.01 26.32 9.80
N ALA A 97 -8.05 26.77 8.98
CA ALA A 97 -6.63 26.70 9.26
C ALA A 97 -6.31 27.26 10.65
N LYS A 98 -6.19 26.40 11.65
CA LYS A 98 -5.40 26.70 12.85
C LYS A 98 -3.95 26.47 12.48
N SER A 99 -3.36 27.54 11.94
CA SER A 99 -1.99 27.99 12.15
C SER A 99 -1.00 26.89 12.58
N ALA A 100 -0.16 26.52 11.62
CA ALA A 100 1.08 25.79 11.85
C ALA A 100 1.83 26.34 13.07
N LYS A 101 1.91 25.55 14.14
CA LYS A 101 2.98 25.72 15.14
C LYS A 101 4.22 25.01 14.63
N LYS A 102 5.04 25.78 13.94
CA LYS A 102 6.48 25.55 13.76
C LYS A 102 7.07 25.14 15.12
N PRO A 103 7.76 23.99 15.27
CA PRO A 103 8.65 23.82 16.40
C PRO A 103 9.75 24.87 16.24
N SER A 104 9.69 25.89 17.09
CA SER A 104 10.76 26.87 17.26
C SER A 104 12.02 26.11 17.66
N ALA A 105 13.01 26.16 16.78
CA ALA A 105 14.40 25.94 17.14
C ALA A 105 14.71 26.82 18.36
N LYS A 106 15.08 26.19 19.47
CA LYS A 106 15.75 26.87 20.58
C LYS A 106 17.17 26.34 20.64
N ASP A 107 17.98 26.86 19.73
CA ASP A 107 19.38 27.10 20.04
C ASP A 107 19.44 28.23 21.06
N THR A 108 19.83 27.91 22.29
CA THR A 108 20.61 28.83 23.10
C THR A 108 21.90 28.12 23.47
N ALA A 109 22.94 28.62 22.84
CA ALA A 109 24.31 28.18 22.89
C ALA A 109 24.92 28.23 24.30
N ALA A 110 25.90 27.33 24.46
CA ALA A 110 27.18 27.54 25.14
C ALA A 110 27.22 27.77 26.66
N LYS A 111 27.73 26.76 27.37
CA LYS A 111 29.03 26.92 28.04
C LYS A 111 29.77 25.58 28.16
N ALA A 112 31.02 25.60 27.69
CA ALA A 112 31.98 24.52 27.53
C ALA A 112 32.55 23.96 28.88
N PRO A 113 33.35 22.89 28.87
CA PRO A 113 33.50 21.93 29.96
C PRO A 113 34.60 22.30 30.97
N ALA A 114 34.41 21.92 32.23
CA ALA A 114 35.43 22.06 33.27
C ALA A 114 35.83 20.69 33.86
N LYS A 115 36.97 20.21 33.37
CA LYS A 115 38.08 19.56 34.08
C LYS A 115 37.79 18.44 35.11
N LYS A 116 38.30 17.25 34.76
CA LYS A 116 38.80 16.20 35.67
C LYS A 116 39.71 16.80 36.77
N PRO A 117 39.76 16.18 37.95
CA PRO A 117 40.95 15.38 38.24
C PRO A 117 40.64 14.00 38.84
N ALA A 118 41.61 13.11 38.70
CA ALA A 118 41.64 11.75 39.23
C ALA A 118 41.96 11.73 40.74
N ALA A 119 41.49 10.71 41.46
CA ALA A 119 42.34 9.64 42.02
C ALA A 119 41.69 8.87 43.20
N LYS A 120 41.85 7.54 43.11
CA LYS A 120 42.23 6.56 44.15
C LYS A 120 41.22 6.05 45.21
N LYS A 121 41.13 4.71 45.14
CA LYS A 121 41.24 3.66 46.20
C LYS A 121 39.95 3.08 46.80
N ARG A 122 39.72 1.82 46.39
CA ARG A 122 39.48 0.60 47.18
C ARG A 122 39.01 0.78 48.63
N ALA A 123 37.86 0.20 48.92
CA ALA A 123 37.70 -0.89 49.89
C ALA A 123 36.70 -1.89 49.28
#